data_AF-A0A0B1SYA1-F1
#
_entry.id   AF-A0A0B1SYA1-F1
#
_cell.length_a   1.000
_cell.length_b   1.000
_cell.length_c   1.000
_cell.angle_alpha   90.00
_cell.angle_beta   90.00
_cell.angle_gamma   90.00
#
_symmetry.space_group_name_H-M   'P 1'
#
loop_
_entity.id
_entity.type
_entity.pdbx_description
1 polymer ?
#
loop_
_entity_poly.entity_id
_entity_poly.type
_entity_poly.pdbx_seq_one_letter_code
_entity_poly.pdbx_strand_id
1 'polypeptide(L)'
;MELPLVEKQEAPEVVALRANMQRLRLLKERMNACTKTMAELRSSYASVTARTSSLHDACDRALAYQTALAAGAEQIRTNLHFFKQADIIMKKLNNTTKISVTGQMFTGILATIDECLTFLRQHPEYKESAAYIVKYEQCLSRAMTWIRVGVMADIEASVNDVRDRQSQLQVDYAKLGRGGADDDTFALLYGVFATRANSV
;
A
#
# COMPACT_ATOMS: atom_id res chain seq x y z
N MET A 1 52.53 -71.38 80.47
CA MET A 1 52.94 -70.14 81.11
C MET A 1 52.86 -69.06 80.06
N GLU A 2 51.95 -68.12 80.29
CA GLU A 2 51.55 -67.06 79.36
C GLU A 2 52.72 -66.19 78.92
N LEU A 3 52.61 -65.63 77.73
CA LEU A 3 52.72 -64.18 77.52
C LEU A 3 51.96 -63.85 76.22
N PRO A 4 50.77 -63.22 76.32
CA PRO A 4 49.99 -62.88 75.15
C PRO A 4 50.71 -61.75 74.40
N LEU A 5 50.82 -61.93 73.09
CA LEU A 5 51.23 -60.89 72.15
C LEU A 5 50.33 -59.69 72.39
N VAL A 6 50.87 -58.67 73.06
CA VAL A 6 50.24 -57.37 73.25
C VAL A 6 49.82 -56.89 71.86
N GLU A 7 48.52 -56.97 71.59
CA GLU A 7 47.90 -56.24 70.50
C GLU A 7 48.36 -54.79 70.69
N LYS A 8 49.22 -54.34 69.78
CA LYS A 8 49.53 -52.92 69.62
C LYS A 8 48.22 -52.24 69.25
N GLN A 9 47.44 -51.87 70.26
CA GLN A 9 46.31 -50.96 70.12
C GLN A 9 46.90 -49.68 69.53
N GLU A 10 46.66 -49.44 68.24
CA GLU A 10 47.14 -48.24 67.55
C GLU A 10 46.71 -47.01 68.37
N ALA A 11 47.66 -46.11 68.68
CA ALA A 11 47.36 -44.92 69.46
C ALA A 11 46.16 -44.18 68.84
N PRO A 12 45.17 -43.72 69.65
CA PRO A 12 43.91 -43.16 69.14
C PRO A 12 44.11 -41.99 68.18
N GLU A 13 45.22 -41.27 68.33
CA GLU A 13 45.65 -40.19 67.46
C GLU A 13 45.98 -40.66 66.03
N VAL A 14 46.60 -41.84 65.88
CA VAL A 14 46.94 -42.43 64.57
C VAL A 14 45.68 -42.84 63.81
N VAL A 15 44.68 -43.37 64.52
CA VAL A 15 43.38 -43.72 63.95
C VAL A 15 42.63 -42.46 63.49
N ALA A 16 42.64 -41.40 64.30
CA ALA A 16 42.03 -40.11 63.95
C ALA A 16 42.72 -39.44 62.73
N LEU A 17 44.06 -39.48 62.67
CA LEU A 17 44.83 -39.00 61.51
C LEU A 17 44.49 -39.77 60.24
N ARG A 18 44.34 -41.10 60.32
CA ARG A 18 43.97 -41.96 59.19
C ARG A 18 42.56 -41.65 58.68
N ALA A 19 41.60 -41.43 59.57
CA ALA A 19 40.25 -41.01 59.23
C ALA A 19 40.20 -39.61 58.59
N ASN A 20 40.98 -38.65 59.10
CA ASN A 20 41.11 -37.33 58.48
C ASN A 20 41.77 -37.39 57.10
N MET A 21 42.80 -38.22 56.91
CA MET A 21 43.39 -38.46 55.59
C MET A 21 42.37 -39.03 54.59
N GLN A 22 41.53 -39.97 55.01
CA GLN A 22 40.45 -40.51 54.15
C GLN A 22 39.43 -39.43 53.79
N ARG A 23 39.02 -38.57 54.74
CA ARG A 23 38.11 -37.45 54.48
C ARG A 23 38.71 -36.44 53.49
N LEU A 24 39.99 -36.10 53.64
CA LEU A 24 40.68 -35.21 52.70
C LEU A 24 40.79 -35.79 51.29
N ARG A 25 41.01 -37.11 51.17
CA ARG A 25 41.00 -37.81 49.87
C ARG A 25 39.62 -37.74 49.20
N LEU A 26 38.56 -38.06 49.94
CA LEU A 26 37.19 -37.98 49.44
C LEU A 26 36.81 -36.54 49.04
N LEU A 27 37.21 -35.54 49.83
CA LEU A 27 36.98 -34.14 49.50
C LEU A 27 37.71 -33.76 48.20
N LYS A 28 38.96 -34.20 48.02
CA LYS A 28 39.73 -33.97 46.80
C LYS A 28 39.06 -34.60 45.58
N GLU A 29 38.54 -35.83 45.69
CA GLU A 29 37.79 -36.49 44.63
C GLU A 29 36.51 -35.73 44.29
N ARG A 30 35.74 -35.29 45.29
CA ARG A 30 34.52 -34.48 45.07
C ARG A 30 34.82 -33.13 44.44
N MET A 31 35.91 -32.47 44.85
CA MET A 31 36.36 -31.22 44.25
C MET A 31 36.73 -31.43 42.78
N ASN A 32 37.48 -32.48 42.46
CA ASN A 32 37.83 -32.84 41.09
C ASN A 32 36.59 -33.11 40.23
N ALA A 33 35.61 -33.85 40.77
CA ALA A 33 34.34 -34.12 40.11
C ALA A 33 33.55 -32.82 39.85
N CYS A 34 33.47 -31.93 40.84
CA CYS A 34 32.82 -30.62 40.72
C CYS A 34 33.49 -29.74 39.66
N THR A 35 34.83 -29.69 39.63
CA THR A 35 35.54 -28.94 38.57
C THR A 35 35.28 -29.52 37.18
N LYS A 36 35.16 -30.84 37.05
CA LYS A 36 34.83 -31.48 35.76
C LYS A 36 33.42 -31.12 35.30
N THR A 37 32.42 -31.21 36.18
CA THR A 37 31.03 -30.85 35.84
C THR A 37 30.88 -29.36 35.54
N MET A 38 31.59 -28.47 36.26
CA MET A 38 31.62 -27.04 35.93
C MET A 38 32.24 -26.78 34.55
N ALA A 39 33.29 -27.51 34.18
CA ALA A 39 33.90 -27.39 32.85
C ALA A 39 32.93 -27.86 31.74
N GLU A 40 32.25 -28.99 31.95
CA GLU A 40 31.22 -29.50 31.03
C GLU A 40 30.06 -28.51 30.89
N LEU A 41 29.56 -27.95 32.00
CA LEU A 41 28.50 -26.96 32.00
C LEU A 41 28.92 -25.69 31.25
N ARG A 42 30.14 -25.21 31.47
CA ARG A 42 30.67 -24.03 30.77
C ARG A 42 30.79 -24.27 29.27
N SER A 43 31.25 -25.46 28.86
CA SER A 43 31.31 -25.84 27.44
C SER A 43 29.91 -25.93 26.82
N SER A 44 28.96 -26.54 27.52
CA SER A 44 27.57 -26.65 27.06
C SER A 44 26.93 -25.27 26.92
N TYR A 45 27.12 -24.40 27.92
CA TYR A 45 26.63 -23.02 27.89
C TYR A 45 27.20 -22.25 26.69
N ALA A 46 28.52 -22.32 26.47
CA ALA A 46 29.15 -21.67 25.31
C ALA A 46 28.57 -22.17 23.97
N SER A 47 28.35 -23.48 23.85
CA SER A 47 27.73 -24.09 22.66
C SER A 47 26.30 -23.61 22.45
N VAL A 48 25.48 -23.60 23.50
CA VAL A 48 24.10 -23.10 23.43
C VAL A 48 24.07 -21.62 23.07
N THR A 49 24.89 -20.79 23.70
CA THR A 49 24.97 -19.36 23.39
C THR A 49 25.38 -19.13 21.94
N ALA A 50 26.40 -19.83 21.45
CA ALA A 50 26.84 -19.73 20.05
C ALA A 50 25.71 -20.14 19.08
N ARG A 51 25.03 -21.25 19.36
CA ARG A 51 23.92 -21.72 18.52
C ARG A 51 22.72 -20.76 18.54
N THR A 52 22.37 -20.24 19.70
CA THR A 52 21.28 -19.27 19.85
C THR A 52 21.60 -17.95 19.16
N SER A 53 22.83 -17.45 19.28
CA SER A 53 23.27 -16.24 18.54
C SER A 53 23.20 -16.45 17.04
N SER A 54 23.72 -17.58 16.54
CA SER A 54 23.66 -17.90 15.11
C SER A 54 22.22 -18.03 14.59
N LEU A 55 21.31 -18.58 15.41
CA LEU A 55 19.90 -18.67 15.05
C LEU A 55 19.25 -17.29 15.03
N HIS A 56 19.53 -16.45 16.03
CA HIS A 56 19.06 -15.07 16.09
C HIS A 56 19.49 -14.30 14.85
N ASP A 57 20.77 -14.35 14.49
CA ASP A 57 21.29 -13.67 13.29
C ASP A 57 20.62 -14.18 12.01
N ALA A 58 20.30 -15.48 11.94
CA ALA A 58 19.58 -16.05 10.80
C ALA A 58 18.13 -15.56 10.74
N CYS A 59 17.45 -15.45 11.88
CA CYS A 59 16.11 -14.89 11.98
C CYS A 59 16.10 -13.41 11.59
N ASP A 60 17.04 -12.61 12.06
CA ASP A 60 17.14 -11.18 11.71
C ASP A 60 17.36 -10.99 10.22
N ARG A 61 18.28 -11.76 9.62
CA ARG A 61 18.50 -11.73 8.17
C ARG A 61 17.23 -12.13 7.42
N ALA A 62 16.56 -13.21 7.82
CA ALA A 62 15.34 -13.66 7.17
C ALA A 62 14.23 -12.61 7.25
N LEU A 63 14.08 -11.96 8.40
CA LEU A 63 13.11 -10.89 8.58
C LEU A 63 13.44 -9.69 7.69
N ALA A 64 14.70 -9.26 7.64
CA ALA A 64 15.14 -8.18 6.75
C ALA A 64 14.86 -8.50 5.27
N TYR A 65 15.14 -9.74 4.83
CA TYR A 65 14.81 -10.19 3.48
C TYR A 65 13.31 -10.19 3.21
N GLN A 66 12.49 -10.65 4.17
CA GLN A 66 11.04 -10.65 4.04
C GLN A 66 10.50 -9.22 3.91
N THR A 67 10.99 -8.28 4.73
CA THR A 67 10.60 -6.87 4.66
C THR A 67 11.01 -6.25 3.33
N ALA A 68 12.23 -6.50 2.85
CA ALA A 68 12.69 -6.01 1.55
C ALA A 68 11.87 -6.57 0.39
N LEU A 69 11.55 -7.87 0.43
CA LEU A 69 10.73 -8.51 -0.60
C LEU A 69 9.29 -7.96 -0.60
N ALA A 70 8.70 -7.75 0.58
CA ALA A 70 7.38 -7.14 0.72
C ALA A 70 7.36 -5.71 0.17
N ALA A 71 8.38 -4.91 0.47
CA ALA A 71 8.52 -3.56 -0.07
C ALA A 71 8.66 -3.57 -1.60
N GLY A 72 9.47 -4.48 -2.15
CA GLY A 72 9.61 -4.64 -3.61
C GLY A 72 8.31 -5.08 -4.29
N ALA A 73 7.59 -6.03 -3.71
CA ALA A 73 6.29 -6.47 -4.21
C ALA A 73 5.27 -5.32 -4.23
N GLU A 74 5.28 -4.49 -3.18
CA GLU A 74 4.41 -3.31 -3.09
C GLU A 74 4.77 -2.26 -4.14
N GLN A 75 6.06 -1.98 -4.37
CA GLN A 75 6.50 -1.09 -5.44
C GLN A 75 6.09 -1.60 -6.83
N ILE A 76 6.22 -2.91 -7.08
CA ILE A 76 5.74 -3.51 -8.33
C ILE A 76 4.23 -3.30 -8.46
N ARG A 77 3.46 -3.53 -7.39
CA ARG A 77 2.01 -3.35 -7.37
C ARG A 77 1.61 -1.91 -7.66
N THR A 78 2.27 -0.93 -7.04
CA THR A 78 1.99 0.50 -7.28
C THR A 78 2.34 0.90 -8.71
N ASN A 79 3.45 0.43 -9.25
CA ASN A 79 3.82 0.74 -10.63
C ASN A 79 2.83 0.13 -11.62
N LEU A 80 2.44 -1.13 -11.41
CA LEU A 80 1.47 -1.83 -12.24
C LEU A 80 0.06 -1.21 -12.18
N HIS A 81 -0.29 -0.52 -11.09
CA HIS A 81 -1.58 0.15 -10.96
C HIS A 81 -1.80 1.18 -12.07
N PHE A 82 -0.77 1.97 -12.41
CA PHE A 82 -0.84 2.95 -13.50
C PHE A 82 -1.10 2.25 -14.83
N PHE A 83 -0.44 1.14 -15.13
CA PHE A 83 -0.70 0.40 -16.38
C PHE A 83 -2.12 -0.20 -16.43
N LYS A 84 -2.62 -0.74 -15.32
CA LYS A 84 -3.98 -1.30 -15.25
C LYS A 84 -5.07 -0.24 -15.41
N GLN A 85 -4.82 0.99 -14.94
CA GLN A 85 -5.82 2.05 -15.02
C GLN A 85 -6.15 2.45 -16.45
N ALA A 86 -5.22 2.32 -17.40
CA ALA A 86 -5.48 2.61 -18.81
C ALA A 86 -6.68 1.79 -19.35
N ASP A 87 -6.69 0.49 -19.08
CA ASP A 87 -7.76 -0.40 -19.55
C ASP A 87 -9.09 -0.12 -18.86
N ILE A 88 -9.06 0.20 -17.56
CA ILE A 88 -10.25 0.57 -16.78
C ILE A 88 -10.87 1.86 -17.30
N ILE A 89 -10.04 2.88 -17.53
CA ILE A 89 -10.46 4.19 -18.05
C ILE A 89 -11.00 4.03 -19.47
N MET A 90 -10.31 3.29 -20.33
CA MET A 90 -10.76 3.03 -21.69
C MET A 90 -12.12 2.34 -21.70
N LYS A 91 -12.31 1.31 -20.86
CA LYS A 91 -13.62 0.64 -20.73
C LYS A 91 -14.72 1.58 -20.25
N LYS A 92 -14.44 2.47 -19.28
CA LYS A 92 -15.40 3.48 -18.81
C LYS A 92 -15.78 4.46 -19.93
N LEU A 93 -14.80 4.95 -20.69
CA LEU A 93 -15.02 5.86 -21.81
C LEU A 93 -15.75 5.20 -23.00
N ASN A 94 -15.69 3.87 -23.12
CA ASN A 94 -16.37 3.12 -24.19
C ASN A 94 -17.80 2.74 -23.81
N ASN A 95 -18.04 2.37 -22.54
CA ASN A 95 -19.30 1.77 -22.11
C ASN A 95 -20.33 2.79 -21.64
N THR A 96 -19.96 4.05 -21.44
CA THR A 96 -20.91 5.05 -20.94
C THR A 96 -21.53 5.84 -22.09
N THR A 97 -22.70 5.38 -22.54
CA THR A 97 -23.50 6.00 -23.61
C THR A 97 -24.06 7.38 -23.23
N LYS A 98 -23.95 7.79 -21.96
CA LYS A 98 -24.38 9.09 -21.43
C LYS A 98 -23.42 9.53 -20.31
N ILE A 99 -22.18 9.88 -20.63
CA ILE A 99 -21.33 10.59 -19.66
C ILE A 99 -21.88 12.02 -19.60
N SER A 100 -22.46 12.40 -18.46
CA SER A 100 -22.60 13.83 -18.18
C SER A 100 -21.18 14.38 -18.02
N VAL A 101 -20.77 15.19 -18.98
CA VAL A 101 -19.44 15.82 -19.05
C VAL A 101 -19.19 16.67 -17.80
N THR A 102 -20.26 17.21 -17.22
CA THR A 102 -20.28 18.03 -16.01
C THR A 102 -20.18 17.21 -14.71
N GLY A 103 -20.31 15.89 -14.77
CA GLY A 103 -20.29 15.04 -13.59
C GLY A 103 -18.91 14.91 -12.96
N GLN A 104 -18.84 14.89 -11.62
CA GLN A 104 -17.60 14.63 -10.86
C GLN A 104 -16.88 13.33 -11.28
N MET A 105 -17.62 12.37 -11.82
CA MET A 105 -17.06 11.12 -12.35
C MET A 105 -16.14 11.36 -13.56
N PHE A 106 -16.52 12.27 -14.46
CA PHE A 106 -15.74 12.54 -15.67
C PHE A 106 -14.50 13.37 -15.36
N THR A 107 -14.62 14.37 -14.48
CA THR A 107 -13.47 15.14 -13.99
C THR A 107 -12.48 14.25 -13.24
N GLY A 108 -12.98 13.31 -12.43
CA GLY A 108 -12.14 12.30 -11.77
C GLY A 108 -11.41 11.37 -12.74
N ILE A 109 -12.05 10.98 -13.86
CA ILE A 109 -11.38 10.22 -14.93
C ILE A 109 -10.25 11.03 -15.54
N LEU A 110 -10.48 12.30 -15.89
CA LEU A 110 -9.46 13.18 -16.47
C LEU A 110 -8.28 13.40 -15.52
N ALA A 111 -8.54 13.66 -14.24
CA ALA A 111 -7.51 13.81 -13.22
C ALA A 111 -6.67 12.53 -13.07
N THR A 112 -7.32 11.36 -13.10
CA THR A 112 -6.60 10.07 -13.04
C THR A 112 -5.74 9.85 -14.29
N ILE A 113 -6.22 10.22 -15.48
CA ILE A 113 -5.43 10.14 -16.71
C ILE A 113 -4.18 11.04 -16.61
N ASP A 114 -4.33 12.27 -16.13
CA ASP A 114 -3.24 13.22 -15.97
C ASP A 114 -2.18 12.74 -14.97
N GLU A 115 -2.61 12.19 -13.83
CA GLU A 115 -1.72 11.56 -12.85
C GLU A 115 -0.94 10.38 -13.46
N CYS A 116 -1.62 9.49 -14.19
CA CYS A 116 -0.98 8.35 -14.83
C CYS A 116 0.01 8.77 -15.93
N LEU A 117 -0.34 9.78 -16.73
CA LEU A 117 0.55 10.32 -17.76
C LEU A 117 1.78 11.00 -17.16
N THR A 118 1.60 11.76 -16.08
CA THR A 118 2.70 12.41 -15.36
C THR A 118 3.67 11.38 -14.83
N PHE A 119 3.16 10.32 -14.19
CA PHE A 119 3.98 9.22 -13.69
C PHE A 119 4.75 8.51 -14.83
N LEU A 120 4.07 8.13 -15.92
CA LEU A 120 4.73 7.43 -17.03
C LEU A 120 5.79 8.29 -17.74
N ARG A 121 5.56 9.61 -17.84
CA ARG A 121 6.54 10.55 -18.41
C ARG A 121 7.76 10.75 -17.52
N GLN A 122 7.60 10.66 -16.21
CA GLN A 122 8.71 10.69 -15.25
C GLN A 122 9.54 9.39 -15.25
N HIS A 123 8.95 8.29 -15.74
CA HIS A 123 9.58 6.97 -15.82
C HIS A 123 9.73 6.46 -17.27
N PRO A 124 10.52 7.13 -18.13
CA PRO A 124 10.75 6.70 -19.51
C PRO A 124 11.56 5.38 -19.61
N GLU A 125 12.24 4.96 -18.53
CA GLU A 125 12.99 3.71 -18.46
C GLU A 125 12.12 2.45 -18.53
N TYR A 126 10.81 2.57 -18.23
CA TYR A 126 9.91 1.42 -18.33
C TYR A 126 9.64 1.08 -19.80
N LYS A 127 9.90 -0.19 -20.15
CA LYS A 127 9.77 -0.72 -21.53
C LYS A 127 8.45 -0.36 -22.21
N GLU A 128 7.34 -0.43 -21.47
CA GLU A 128 6.00 -0.20 -21.99
C GLU A 128 5.48 1.24 -21.78
N SER A 129 6.31 2.14 -21.22
CA SER A 129 5.89 3.51 -20.90
C SER A 129 5.37 4.25 -22.14
N ALA A 130 6.16 4.26 -23.23
CA ALA A 130 5.78 4.93 -24.46
C ALA A 130 4.46 4.40 -25.06
N ALA A 131 4.25 3.08 -25.05
CA ALA A 131 3.03 2.48 -25.56
C ALA A 131 1.79 2.87 -24.72
N TYR A 132 1.95 2.92 -23.39
CA TYR A 132 0.85 3.31 -22.51
C TYR A 132 0.57 4.81 -22.53
N ILE A 133 1.58 5.66 -22.72
CA ILE A 133 1.37 7.10 -22.96
C ILE A 133 0.45 7.30 -24.17
N VAL A 134 0.72 6.61 -25.29
CA VAL A 134 -0.14 6.67 -26.48
C VAL A 134 -1.57 6.18 -26.17
N LYS A 135 -1.74 5.11 -25.39
CA LYS A 135 -3.08 4.64 -24.97
C LYS A 135 -3.81 5.70 -24.14
N TYR A 136 -3.12 6.40 -23.25
CA TYR A 136 -3.71 7.48 -22.46
C TYR A 136 -4.06 8.70 -23.31
N GLU A 137 -3.25 9.06 -24.30
CA GLU A 137 -3.56 10.11 -25.27
C GLU A 137 -4.80 9.77 -26.12
N GLN A 138 -4.98 8.50 -26.47
CA GLN A 138 -6.21 8.02 -27.10
C GLN A 138 -7.42 8.16 -26.16
N CYS A 139 -7.27 7.83 -24.87
CA CYS A 139 -8.31 8.04 -23.87
C CYS A 139 -8.69 9.52 -23.74
N LEU A 140 -7.70 10.43 -23.71
CA LEU A 140 -7.93 11.88 -23.71
C LEU A 140 -8.66 12.34 -24.98
N SER A 141 -8.26 11.85 -26.15
CA SER A 141 -8.92 12.20 -27.42
C SER A 141 -10.40 11.79 -27.43
N ARG A 142 -10.70 10.61 -26.86
CA ARG A 142 -12.09 10.14 -26.68
C ARG A 142 -12.84 11.00 -25.67
N ALA A 143 -12.21 11.33 -24.54
CA ALA A 143 -12.80 12.20 -23.53
C ALA A 143 -13.12 13.59 -24.11
N MET A 144 -12.22 14.19 -24.89
CA MET A 144 -12.46 15.45 -25.59
C MET A 144 -13.61 15.36 -26.60
N THR A 145 -13.77 14.20 -27.25
CA THR A 145 -14.92 13.95 -28.13
C THR A 145 -16.22 13.95 -27.34
N TRP A 146 -16.26 13.30 -26.17
CA TRP A 146 -17.41 13.34 -25.27
C TRP A 146 -17.73 14.76 -24.79
N ILE A 147 -16.71 15.54 -24.43
CA ILE A 147 -16.88 16.96 -24.06
C ILE A 147 -17.56 17.72 -25.20
N ARG A 148 -17.03 17.59 -26.43
CA ARG A 148 -17.58 18.27 -27.61
C ARG A 148 -19.04 17.88 -27.84
N VAL A 149 -19.36 16.58 -27.80
CA VAL A 149 -20.73 16.08 -27.99
C VAL A 149 -21.66 16.60 -26.89
N GLY A 150 -21.23 16.60 -25.63
CA GLY A 150 -22.02 17.11 -24.51
C GLY A 150 -22.32 18.60 -24.66
N VAL A 151 -21.30 19.41 -24.94
CA VAL A 151 -21.47 20.86 -25.16
C VAL A 151 -22.39 21.14 -26.36
N MET A 152 -22.23 20.41 -27.47
CA MET A 152 -23.13 20.56 -28.63
C MET A 152 -24.57 20.21 -28.26
N ALA A 153 -24.80 19.12 -27.54
CA ALA A 153 -26.13 18.72 -27.08
C ALA A 153 -26.75 19.77 -26.14
N ASP A 154 -25.97 20.37 -25.24
CA ASP A 154 -26.44 21.43 -24.35
C ASP A 154 -26.80 22.70 -25.14
N ILE A 155 -26.02 23.07 -26.15
CA ILE A 155 -26.32 24.20 -27.04
C ILE A 155 -27.60 23.92 -27.83
N GLU A 156 -27.72 22.75 -28.48
CA GLU A 156 -28.92 22.36 -29.22
C GLU A 156 -30.17 22.38 -28.34
N ALA A 157 -30.07 21.86 -27.13
CA ALA A 157 -31.17 21.87 -26.17
C ALA A 157 -31.51 23.30 -25.72
N SER A 158 -30.53 24.18 -25.54
CA SER A 158 -30.76 25.60 -25.25
C SER A 158 -31.44 26.33 -26.41
N VAL A 159 -31.04 26.04 -27.65
CA VAL A 159 -31.68 26.58 -28.86
C VAL A 159 -33.13 26.13 -28.97
N ASN A 160 -33.42 24.86 -28.68
CA ASN A 160 -34.79 24.34 -28.67
C ASN A 160 -35.61 25.02 -27.55
N ASP A 161 -35.06 25.17 -26.34
CA ASP A 161 -35.73 25.88 -25.23
C ASP A 161 -36.08 27.33 -25.61
N VAL A 162 -35.17 28.04 -26.28
CA VAL A 162 -35.43 29.40 -26.81
C VAL A 162 -36.54 29.37 -27.85
N ARG A 163 -36.48 28.45 -28.82
CA ARG A 163 -37.49 28.33 -29.88
C ARG A 163 -38.88 28.04 -29.33
N ASP A 164 -38.97 27.15 -28.35
CA ASP A 164 -40.22 26.81 -27.69
C ASP A 164 -40.79 28.02 -26.94
N ARG A 165 -39.97 28.72 -26.15
CA ARG A 165 -40.40 29.94 -25.46
C ARG A 165 -40.75 31.09 -26.41
N GLN A 166 -40.03 31.23 -27.52
CA GLN A 166 -40.34 32.22 -28.56
C GLN A 166 -41.70 31.93 -29.21
N SER A 167 -42.03 30.66 -29.46
CA SER A 167 -43.34 30.27 -29.98
C SER A 167 -44.48 30.59 -29.00
N GLN A 168 -44.26 30.39 -27.70
CA GLN A 168 -45.21 30.74 -26.64
C GLN A 168 -45.43 32.26 -26.57
N LEU A 169 -44.36 33.05 -26.59
CA LEU A 169 -44.45 34.51 -26.59
C LEU A 169 -45.19 35.05 -27.81
N GLN A 170 -44.96 34.51 -29.01
CA GLN A 170 -45.70 34.91 -30.22
C GLN A 170 -47.21 34.69 -30.08
N VAL A 171 -47.62 33.57 -29.47
CA VAL A 171 -49.03 33.29 -29.18
C VAL A 171 -49.61 34.31 -28.19
N ASP A 172 -48.84 34.71 -27.18
CA ASP A 172 -49.28 35.67 -26.18
C ASP A 172 -49.34 37.11 -26.72
N TYR A 173 -48.41 37.53 -27.58
CA TYR A 173 -48.50 38.82 -28.29
C TYR A 173 -49.74 38.90 -29.19
N ALA A 174 -50.09 37.80 -29.87
CA ALA A 174 -51.31 37.74 -30.70
C ALA A 174 -52.59 37.91 -29.86
N LYS A 175 -52.58 37.50 -28.58
CA LYS A 175 -53.70 37.68 -27.65
C LYS A 175 -53.76 39.08 -27.02
N LEU A 176 -52.60 39.72 -26.79
CA LEU A 176 -52.50 41.00 -26.09
C LEU A 176 -52.32 42.24 -26.99
N GLY A 177 -52.15 42.08 -28.30
CA GLY A 177 -52.04 43.19 -29.26
C GLY A 177 -50.81 44.09 -29.07
N ARG A 178 -49.73 43.59 -28.44
CA ARG A 178 -48.47 44.31 -28.24
C ARG A 178 -47.46 44.00 -29.36
N GLY A 179 -46.70 45.00 -29.80
CA GLY A 179 -45.72 44.93 -30.89
C GLY A 179 -44.27 45.23 -30.49
N GLY A 180 -43.85 44.84 -29.28
CA GLY A 180 -42.47 45.01 -28.80
C GLY A 180 -41.69 43.70 -28.88
N ALA A 181 -41.35 43.23 -30.08
CA ALA A 181 -40.79 41.89 -30.27
C ALA A 181 -39.28 41.77 -29.97
N ASP A 182 -38.50 42.82 -30.24
CA ASP A 182 -37.03 42.69 -30.26
C ASP A 182 -36.37 42.71 -28.88
N ASP A 183 -36.82 43.59 -27.98
CA ASP A 183 -36.22 43.75 -26.64
C ASP A 183 -36.53 42.55 -25.73
N ASP A 184 -37.76 42.03 -25.84
CA ASP A 184 -38.22 40.84 -25.11
C ASP A 184 -37.56 39.55 -25.67
N THR A 185 -37.22 39.52 -26.96
CA THR A 185 -36.45 38.41 -27.56
C THR A 185 -35.00 38.38 -27.02
N PHE A 186 -34.38 39.54 -26.85
CA PHE A 186 -33.02 39.64 -26.31
C PHE A 186 -32.97 39.22 -24.83
N ALA A 187 -33.95 39.65 -24.03
CA ALA A 187 -34.09 39.22 -22.63
C ALA A 187 -34.32 37.71 -22.50
N LEU A 188 -35.12 37.13 -23.42
CA LEU A 188 -35.37 35.69 -23.46
C LEU A 188 -34.10 34.89 -23.75
N LEU A 189 -33.35 35.27 -24.79
CA LEU A 189 -32.08 34.64 -25.15
C LEU A 189 -31.11 34.69 -23.98
N TYR A 190 -30.90 35.87 -23.41
CA TYR A 190 -29.97 36.03 -22.29
C TYR A 190 -30.39 35.20 -21.07
N GLY A 191 -31.68 35.19 -20.73
CA GLY A 191 -32.20 34.41 -19.61
C GLY A 191 -32.05 32.89 -19.77
N VAL A 192 -32.35 32.35 -20.96
CA VAL A 192 -32.23 30.89 -21.23
C VAL A 192 -30.77 30.45 -21.19
N PHE A 193 -29.89 31.14 -21.92
CA PHE A 193 -28.48 30.79 -21.97
C PHE A 193 -27.78 31.02 -20.63
N ALA A 194 -28.12 32.08 -19.88
CA ALA A 194 -27.57 32.30 -18.54
C ALA A 194 -28.00 31.21 -17.53
N THR A 195 -29.26 30.76 -17.59
CA THR A 195 -29.75 29.68 -16.72
C THR A 195 -29.05 28.36 -17.01
N ARG A 196 -28.82 28.04 -18.30
CA ARG A 196 -28.07 26.87 -18.73
C ARG A 196 -26.59 26.95 -18.33
N ALA A 197 -25.95 28.11 -18.48
CA ALA A 197 -24.57 28.32 -18.08
C ALA A 197 -24.35 28.12 -16.57
N ASN A 198 -25.34 28.46 -15.74
CA ASN A 198 -25.29 28.22 -14.28
C ASN A 198 -25.58 26.76 -13.87
N SER A 199 -26.07 25.93 -14.79
CA SER A 199 -26.37 24.51 -14.54
C SER A 199 -25.21 23.57 -14.92
N VAL A 200 -24.16 24.12 -15.53
CA VAL A 200 -22.87 23.47 -15.82
C VAL A 200 -21.90 23.79 -14.68
#